data_AF-A0A0G3M332-F1
#
_entry.id   AF-A0A0G3M332-F1
#
_cell.length_a   1.000
_cell.length_b   1.000
_cell.length_c   1.000
_cell.angle_alpha   90.00
_cell.angle_beta   90.00
_cell.angle_gamma   90.00
#
_symmetry.space_group_name_H-M   'P 1'
#
loop_
_entity.id
_entity.type
_entity.pdbx_description
1 polymer ?
#
loop_
_entity_poly.entity_id
_entity_poly.type
_entity_poly.pdbx_seq_one_letter_code
_entity_poly.pdbx_strand_id
1 'polypeptide(L)'
;MKPPVTYADWADLFERFGKGEEVAEAMNSGRFELDAGTAQRFYARAEEGYRARKKLWLDNFQRNFTLENIRTIEELEFVLQNNKKTLAALSGFAYSKGLPKELRENFTNDFKAFVSEFKKTLKDNTGKDNKDREKMLMVINSFNMNEVPQDPIIDEYKDSTPSTGRKIIF
;
A
#
# COMPACT_ATOMS: atom_id res chain seq x y z
N MET A 1 17.19 8.62 4.70
CA MET A 1 17.48 8.60 3.25
C MET A 1 17.19 9.98 2.66
N LYS A 2 17.76 10.36 1.51
CA LYS A 2 17.33 11.59 0.81
C LYS A 2 15.91 11.37 0.28
N PRO A 3 14.99 12.33 0.44
CA PRO A 3 13.65 12.23 -0.14
C PRO A 3 13.72 12.11 -1.66
N PRO A 4 12.91 11.23 -2.29
CA PRO A 4 12.85 11.14 -3.75
C PRO A 4 12.17 12.40 -4.30
N VAL A 5 12.84 13.05 -5.26
CA VAL A 5 12.37 14.29 -5.88
C VAL A 5 12.35 14.22 -7.41
N THR A 6 13.11 13.30 -7.99
CA THR A 6 13.15 13.09 -9.44
C THR A 6 12.39 11.83 -9.85
N TYR A 7 12.02 11.74 -11.14
CA TYR A 7 11.43 10.53 -11.69
C TYR A 7 12.31 9.30 -11.47
N ALA A 8 13.64 9.44 -11.59
CA ALA A 8 14.58 8.34 -11.42
C ALA A 8 14.58 7.82 -9.97
N ASP A 9 14.54 8.72 -8.98
CA ASP A 9 14.47 8.33 -7.56
C ASP A 9 13.19 7.52 -7.28
N TRP A 10 12.06 7.98 -7.81
CA TRP A 10 10.78 7.30 -7.64
C TRP A 10 10.72 5.96 -8.39
N ALA A 11 11.26 5.89 -9.61
CA ALA A 11 11.32 4.65 -10.37
C ALA A 11 12.16 3.58 -9.66
N ASP A 12 13.31 3.96 -9.09
CA ASP A 12 14.13 3.06 -8.26
C ASP A 12 13.35 2.58 -7.03
N LEU A 13 12.66 3.48 -6.33
CA LEU A 13 11.85 3.12 -5.16
C LEU A 13 10.73 2.14 -5.52
N PHE A 14 10.03 2.32 -6.64
CA PHE A 14 8.98 1.41 -7.08
C PHE A 14 9.53 0.03 -7.43
N GLU A 15 10.70 -0.03 -8.08
CA GLU A 15 11.35 -1.29 -8.40
C GLU A 15 11.79 -2.05 -7.14
N ARG A 16 12.43 -1.35 -6.20
CA ARG A 16 12.88 -1.92 -4.91
C ARG A 16 11.69 -2.39 -4.06
N PHE A 17 10.61 -1.60 -4.03
CA PHE A 17 9.36 -2.01 -3.40
C PHE A 17 8.81 -3.30 -4.01
N GLY A 18 8.78 -3.40 -5.34
CA GLY A 18 8.31 -4.59 -6.05
C GLY A 18 9.14 -5.85 -5.73
N LYS A 19 10.46 -5.69 -5.51
CA LYS A 19 11.38 -6.76 -5.07
C LYS A 19 11.25 -7.11 -3.59
N GLY A 20 10.55 -6.28 -2.83
CA GLY A 20 10.13 -6.56 -1.48
C GLY A 20 10.87 -5.79 -0.39
N GLU A 21 11.60 -4.75 -0.76
CA GLU A 21 12.23 -3.83 0.18
C GLU A 21 11.19 -2.91 0.85
N GLU A 22 11.48 -2.51 2.09
CA GLU A 22 10.68 -1.54 2.83
C GLU A 22 11.08 -0.12 2.44
N VAL A 23 10.18 0.58 1.73
CA VAL A 23 10.45 1.93 1.19
C VAL A 23 9.47 3.01 1.69
N ALA A 24 8.54 2.67 2.58
CA ALA A 24 7.45 3.55 2.98
C ALA A 24 7.93 4.90 3.56
N GLU A 25 9.03 4.91 4.32
CA GLU A 25 9.62 6.14 4.87
C GLU A 25 10.13 7.08 3.76
N ALA A 26 10.84 6.52 2.77
CA ALA A 26 11.33 7.28 1.62
C ALA A 26 10.18 7.81 0.77
N MET A 27 9.15 7.00 0.52
CA MET A 27 7.97 7.45 -0.22
C MET A 27 7.21 8.57 0.51
N ASN A 28 7.07 8.49 1.84
CA ASN A 28 6.35 9.49 2.63
C ASN A 28 7.06 10.84 2.73
N SER A 29 8.38 10.85 2.64
CA SER A 29 9.18 12.09 2.64
C SER A 29 9.33 12.69 1.24
N GLY A 30 9.04 11.90 0.20
CA GLY A 30 9.17 12.27 -1.20
C GLY A 30 8.19 13.33 -1.67
N ARG A 31 8.56 14.01 -2.76
CA ARG A 31 7.68 14.90 -3.51
C ARG A 31 7.88 14.64 -4.99
N PHE A 32 6.82 14.63 -5.77
CA PHE A 32 6.92 14.53 -7.22
C PHE A 32 6.03 15.58 -7.86
N GLU A 33 6.65 16.48 -8.63
CA GLU A 33 5.92 17.42 -9.47
C GLU A 33 5.64 16.73 -10.80
N LEU A 34 4.36 16.42 -11.04
CA LEU A 34 3.93 15.81 -12.29
C LEU A 34 4.00 16.85 -13.41
N ASP A 35 4.89 16.62 -14.37
CA ASP A 35 4.81 17.28 -15.68
C ASP A 35 4.09 16.36 -16.68
N ALA A 36 3.46 16.95 -17.70
CA ALA A 36 2.70 16.21 -18.71
C ALA A 36 3.54 15.14 -19.45
N GLY A 37 4.86 15.31 -19.52
CA GLY A 37 5.78 14.39 -20.17
C GLY A 37 6.17 13.19 -19.32
N THR A 38 6.04 13.26 -17.99
CA THR A 38 6.46 12.21 -17.04
C THR A 38 5.31 11.52 -16.31
N ALA A 39 4.14 12.14 -16.24
CA ALA A 39 2.99 11.62 -15.47
C ALA A 39 2.59 10.18 -15.83
N GLN A 40 2.41 9.89 -17.12
CA GLN A 40 2.02 8.55 -17.57
C GLN A 40 3.05 7.49 -17.20
N ARG A 41 4.34 7.80 -17.36
CA ARG A 41 5.43 6.88 -16.99
C ARG A 41 5.48 6.67 -15.49
N PHE A 42 5.28 7.73 -14.70
CA PHE A 42 5.24 7.65 -13.26
C PHE A 42 4.11 6.73 -12.77
N TYR A 43 2.89 6.89 -13.30
CA TYR A 43 1.75 6.04 -12.94
C TYR A 43 1.99 4.58 -13.32
N ALA A 44 2.47 4.32 -14.54
CA ALA A 44 2.79 2.97 -14.97
C ALA A 44 3.81 2.29 -14.04
N ARG A 45 4.88 3.00 -13.66
CA ARG A 45 5.90 2.46 -12.75
C ARG A 45 5.39 2.21 -11.34
N ALA A 46 4.56 3.11 -10.81
CA ALA A 46 3.93 2.91 -9.52
C ALA A 46 3.02 1.69 -9.52
N GLU A 47 2.21 1.52 -10.57
CA GLU A 47 1.35 0.34 -10.74
C GLU A 47 2.15 -0.96 -10.86
N GLU A 48 3.23 -0.96 -11.65
CA GLU A 48 4.12 -2.10 -11.81
C GLU A 48 4.73 -2.52 -10.47
N GLY A 49 5.29 -1.57 -9.71
CA GLY A 49 5.87 -1.84 -8.39
C GLY A 49 4.84 -2.38 -7.41
N TYR A 50 3.64 -1.77 -7.39
CA TYR A 50 2.54 -2.21 -6.53
C TYR A 50 2.05 -3.62 -6.86
N ARG A 51 1.81 -3.91 -8.15
CA ARG A 51 1.41 -5.24 -8.62
C ARG A 51 2.48 -6.29 -8.34
N ALA A 52 3.76 -5.95 -8.53
CA ALA A 52 4.87 -6.85 -8.23
C ALA A 52 4.91 -7.21 -6.74
N ARG A 53 4.77 -6.24 -5.83
CA ARG A 53 4.72 -6.50 -4.39
C ARG A 53 3.49 -7.31 -3.99
N LYS A 54 2.32 -7.03 -4.57
CA LYS A 54 1.08 -7.80 -4.35
C LYS A 54 1.21 -9.24 -4.82
N LYS A 55 1.83 -9.47 -5.98
CA LYS A 55 2.14 -10.81 -6.49
C LYS A 55 3.11 -11.56 -5.58
N LEU A 56 4.19 -10.90 -5.14
CA LEU A 56 5.14 -11.50 -4.20
C LEU A 56 4.45 -11.91 -2.89
N TRP A 57 3.51 -11.10 -2.40
CA TRP A 57 2.67 -11.45 -1.25
C TRP A 57 1.85 -12.72 -1.53
N LEU A 58 1.16 -12.79 -2.67
CA LEU A 58 0.33 -13.94 -3.04
C LEU A 58 1.15 -15.22 -3.17
N ASP A 59 2.30 -15.14 -3.83
CA ASP A 59 3.21 -16.27 -4.01
C ASP A 59 3.70 -16.80 -2.64
N ASN A 60 4.06 -15.90 -1.72
CA ASN A 60 4.47 -16.27 -0.37
C ASN A 60 3.31 -16.83 0.47
N PHE A 61 2.12 -16.26 0.33
CA PHE A 61 0.92 -16.71 1.02
C PHE A 61 0.55 -18.14 0.60
N GLN A 62 0.50 -18.41 -0.70
CA GLN A 62 0.20 -19.74 -1.23
C GLN A 62 1.26 -20.79 -0.87
N ARG A 63 2.54 -20.41 -0.81
CA ARG A 63 3.62 -21.33 -0.41
C ARG A 63 3.58 -21.67 1.08
N ASN A 64 3.29 -20.69 1.93
CA ASN A 64 3.39 -20.84 3.37
C ASN A 64 2.09 -21.34 4.01
N PHE A 65 0.96 -21.24 3.30
CA PHE A 65 -0.35 -21.57 3.85
C PHE A 65 -1.17 -22.44 2.90
N THR A 66 -1.46 -23.65 3.35
CA THR A 66 -2.52 -24.49 2.76
C THR A 66 -3.83 -24.16 3.47
N LEU A 67 -4.65 -23.31 2.86
CA LEU A 67 -5.88 -22.81 3.49
C LEU A 67 -6.93 -23.88 3.82
N GLU A 68 -6.90 -25.01 3.10
CA GLU A 68 -7.77 -26.17 3.36
C GLU A 68 -7.52 -26.84 4.72
N ASN A 69 -6.45 -26.46 5.42
CA ASN A 69 -6.00 -27.11 6.66
C ASN A 69 -6.08 -26.23 7.91
N ILE A 70 -6.65 -25.02 7.87
CA ILE A 70 -6.83 -24.21 9.09
C ILE A 70 -7.95 -24.83 9.92
N ARG A 71 -7.58 -25.51 11.01
CA ARG A 71 -8.50 -26.26 11.88
C ARG A 71 -8.64 -25.64 13.26
N THR A 72 -7.65 -24.86 13.71
CA THR A 72 -7.68 -24.23 15.03
C THR A 72 -7.62 -22.70 14.96
N ILE A 73 -7.97 -22.06 16.08
CA ILE A 73 -7.89 -20.60 16.22
C ILE A 73 -6.42 -20.15 16.20
N GLU A 74 -5.53 -20.92 16.82
CA GLU A 74 -4.11 -20.61 16.90
C GLU A 74 -3.44 -20.61 15.52
N GLU A 75 -3.81 -21.57 14.66
CA GLU A 75 -3.34 -21.62 13.27
C GLU A 75 -3.83 -20.40 12.47
N LEU A 76 -5.10 -20.03 12.65
CA LEU A 76 -5.69 -18.86 12.02
C LEU A 76 -5.00 -17.56 12.48
N GLU A 77 -4.79 -17.41 13.79
CA GLU A 77 -4.08 -16.27 14.35
C GLU A 77 -2.64 -16.20 13.83
N PHE A 78 -1.95 -17.33 13.74
CA PHE A 78 -0.61 -17.40 13.15
C PHE A 78 -0.61 -16.93 11.70
N VAL A 79 -1.56 -17.39 10.88
CA VAL A 79 -1.72 -16.93 9.49
C VAL A 79 -1.91 -15.41 9.44
N LEU A 80 -2.84 -14.89 10.22
CA LEU A 80 -3.17 -13.46 10.24
C LEU A 80 -1.97 -12.60 10.68
N GLN A 81 -1.28 -13.01 11.75
CA GLN A 81 -0.13 -12.28 12.27
C GLN A 81 1.05 -12.31 11.28
N ASN A 82 1.32 -13.45 10.65
CA ASN A 82 2.41 -13.56 9.68
C ASN A 82 2.17 -12.69 8.44
N ASN A 83 0.91 -12.56 8.02
CA ASN A 83 0.54 -11.70 6.89
C ASN A 83 0.39 -10.23 7.27
N LYS A 84 0.31 -9.88 8.56
CA LYS A 84 0.17 -8.49 9.00
C LYS A 84 1.34 -7.62 8.56
N LYS A 85 2.58 -8.08 8.75
CA LYS A 85 3.79 -7.31 8.38
C LYS A 85 3.88 -7.05 6.87
N THR A 86 3.59 -8.06 6.06
CA THR A 86 3.69 -7.94 4.60
C THR A 86 2.55 -7.11 4.01
N LEU A 87 1.35 -7.18 4.59
CA LEU A 87 0.23 -6.28 4.26
C LEU A 87 0.48 -4.84 4.74
N ALA A 88 1.22 -4.65 5.83
CA ALA A 88 1.61 -3.31 6.29
C ALA A 88 2.49 -2.59 5.26
N ALA A 89 3.38 -3.29 4.54
CA ALA A 89 4.17 -2.71 3.45
C ALA A 89 3.29 -2.25 2.28
N LEU A 90 2.30 -3.07 1.88
CA LEU A 90 1.31 -2.71 0.84
C LEU A 90 0.43 -1.53 1.28
N SER A 91 0.02 -1.50 2.55
CA SER A 91 -0.70 -0.38 3.16
C SER A 91 0.15 0.90 3.12
N GLY A 92 1.39 0.84 3.60
CA GLY A 92 2.30 1.98 3.64
C GLY A 92 2.53 2.61 2.27
N PHE A 93 2.61 1.78 1.22
CA PHE A 93 2.65 2.24 -0.16
C PHE A 93 1.33 2.91 -0.58
N ALA A 94 0.20 2.22 -0.39
CA ALA A 94 -1.12 2.67 -0.84
C ALA A 94 -1.56 3.99 -0.20
N TYR A 95 -1.13 4.24 1.05
CA TYR A 95 -1.43 5.46 1.79
C TYR A 95 -0.31 6.51 1.75
N SER A 96 0.74 6.31 0.95
CA SER A 96 1.92 7.17 1.01
C SER A 96 1.63 8.61 0.61
N LYS A 97 2.10 9.57 1.43
CA LYS A 97 1.84 11.00 1.24
C LYS A 97 2.59 11.62 0.06
N GLY A 98 3.72 11.03 -0.34
CA GLY A 98 4.49 11.52 -1.49
C GLY A 98 3.89 11.13 -2.85
N LEU A 99 2.90 10.22 -2.86
CA LEU A 99 2.17 9.88 -4.09
C LEU A 99 1.16 10.98 -4.44
N PRO A 100 0.95 11.27 -5.74
CA PRO A 100 -0.16 12.09 -6.20
C PRO A 100 -1.51 11.58 -5.67
N LYS A 101 -2.40 12.51 -5.31
CA LYS A 101 -3.68 12.20 -4.64
C LYS A 101 -4.50 11.12 -5.37
N GLU A 102 -4.68 11.28 -6.68
CA GLU A 102 -5.43 10.34 -7.52
C GLU A 102 -4.85 8.92 -7.44
N LEU A 103 -3.53 8.81 -7.57
CA LEU A 103 -2.83 7.53 -7.52
C LEU A 103 -2.95 6.88 -6.13
N ARG A 104 -2.82 7.69 -5.08
CA ARG A 104 -3.01 7.24 -3.69
C ARG A 104 -4.43 6.72 -3.44
N GLU A 105 -5.44 7.41 -3.95
CA GLU A 105 -6.84 6.98 -3.84
C GLU A 105 -7.08 5.65 -4.55
N ASN A 106 -6.54 5.50 -5.77
CA ASN A 106 -6.62 4.24 -6.53
C ASN A 106 -5.98 3.07 -5.77
N PHE A 107 -4.75 3.23 -5.27
CA PHE A 107 -4.09 2.16 -4.51
C PHE A 107 -4.74 1.89 -3.17
N THR A 108 -5.26 2.91 -2.49
CA THR A 108 -6.02 2.74 -1.25
C THR A 108 -7.26 1.89 -1.49
N ASN A 109 -7.99 2.14 -2.58
CA ASN A 109 -9.18 1.37 -2.93
C ASN A 109 -8.83 -0.08 -3.30
N ASP A 110 -7.80 -0.30 -4.12
CA ASP A 110 -7.33 -1.65 -4.43
C ASP A 110 -6.88 -2.40 -3.17
N PHE A 111 -6.13 -1.76 -2.29
CA PHE A 111 -5.67 -2.37 -1.03
C PHE A 111 -6.85 -2.79 -0.14
N LYS A 112 -7.86 -1.94 0.00
CA LYS A 112 -9.08 -2.26 0.76
C LYS A 112 -9.83 -3.45 0.15
N ALA A 113 -10.00 -3.46 -1.17
CA ALA A 113 -10.62 -4.57 -1.89
C ALA A 113 -9.82 -5.87 -1.67
N PHE A 114 -8.51 -5.79 -1.77
CA PHE A 114 -7.60 -6.92 -1.57
C PHE A 114 -7.69 -7.51 -0.15
N VAL A 115 -7.67 -6.66 0.89
CA VAL A 115 -7.84 -7.13 2.28
C VAL A 115 -9.23 -7.76 2.49
N SER A 116 -10.27 -7.23 1.85
CA SER A 116 -11.62 -7.80 1.88
C SER A 116 -11.66 -9.19 1.24
N GLU A 117 -11.06 -9.36 0.06
CA GLU A 117 -10.94 -10.66 -0.64
C GLU A 117 -10.12 -11.68 0.16
N PHE A 118 -9.03 -11.24 0.78
CA PHE A 118 -8.23 -12.08 1.68
C PHE A 118 -9.08 -12.60 2.84
N LYS A 119 -9.79 -11.70 3.55
CA LYS A 119 -10.71 -12.10 4.63
C LYS A 119 -11.80 -13.05 4.14
N LYS A 120 -12.39 -12.77 2.98
CA LYS A 120 -13.41 -13.64 2.37
C LYS A 120 -12.86 -15.04 2.14
N THR A 121 -11.67 -15.12 1.53
CA THR A 121 -10.97 -16.38 1.29
C THR A 121 -10.76 -17.18 2.58
N LEU A 122 -10.34 -16.53 3.67
CA LEU A 122 -10.21 -17.21 4.98
C LEU A 122 -11.54 -17.71 5.54
N LYS A 123 -12.63 -16.92 5.40
CA LYS A 123 -13.97 -17.33 5.84
C LYS A 123 -14.48 -18.53 5.05
N ASP A 124 -14.28 -18.50 3.73
CA ASP A 124 -14.72 -19.55 2.82
C ASP A 124 -13.99 -20.88 3.09
N ASN A 125 -12.74 -20.80 3.56
CA ASN A 125 -11.94 -21.96 3.96
C ASN A 125 -12.13 -22.38 5.42
N THR A 126 -12.93 -21.66 6.21
CA THR A 126 -13.29 -22.10 7.56
C THR A 126 -14.39 -23.16 7.48
N GLY A 127 -14.03 -24.43 7.73
CA GLY A 127 -14.95 -25.57 7.63
C GLY A 127 -16.26 -25.35 8.37
N LYS A 128 -17.39 -25.60 7.69
CA LYS A 128 -18.75 -25.37 8.23
C LYS A 128 -19.04 -26.19 9.49
N ASP A 129 -18.44 -27.37 9.59
CA ASP A 129 -18.60 -28.31 10.71
C ASP A 129 -17.55 -28.11 11.82
N ASN A 130 -16.70 -27.07 11.72
CA ASN A 130 -15.71 -26.78 12.75
C ASN A 130 -16.40 -26.25 14.03
N LYS A 131 -16.14 -26.90 15.17
CA LYS A 131 -16.72 -26.54 16.47
C LYS A 131 -16.38 -25.13 16.94
N ASP A 132 -15.23 -24.60 16.50
CA ASP A 132 -14.78 -23.24 16.84
C ASP A 132 -15.05 -22.22 15.73
N ARG A 133 -15.84 -22.59 14.71
CA ARG A 133 -16.12 -21.74 13.53
C ARG A 133 -16.56 -20.32 13.90
N GLU A 134 -17.47 -20.14 14.85
CA GLU A 134 -17.94 -18.81 15.24
C GLU A 134 -16.80 -17.94 15.78
N LYS A 135 -15.95 -18.50 16.65
CA LYS A 135 -14.78 -17.80 17.18
C LYS A 135 -13.77 -17.49 16.09
N MET A 136 -13.51 -18.42 15.18
CA MET A 136 -12.63 -18.20 14.02
C MET A 136 -13.14 -17.05 13.13
N LEU A 137 -14.46 -16.99 12.88
CA LEU A 137 -15.05 -15.89 12.13
C LEU A 137 -14.92 -14.55 12.87
N MET A 138 -15.03 -14.52 14.21
CA MET A 138 -14.78 -13.33 15.00
C MET A 138 -13.33 -12.84 14.85
N VAL A 139 -12.36 -13.77 14.89
CA VAL A 139 -10.93 -13.47 14.69
C VAL A 139 -10.66 -12.91 13.28
N ILE A 140 -11.26 -13.49 12.24
CA ILE A 140 -11.13 -12.97 10.86
C ILE A 140 -11.75 -11.57 10.75
N ASN A 141 -12.88 -11.33 11.41
CA ASN A 141 -13.56 -10.05 11.37
C ASN A 141 -12.81 -8.95 12.13
N SER A 142 -12.17 -9.29 13.24
CA SER A 142 -11.38 -8.34 14.05
C SER A 142 -10.06 -7.97 13.39
N PHE A 143 -9.55 -8.81 12.48
CA PHE A 143 -8.35 -8.49 11.71
C PHE A 143 -8.51 -7.16 10.96
N ASN A 144 -7.64 -6.19 11.22
CA ASN A 144 -7.69 -4.90 10.55
C ASN A 144 -6.27 -4.38 10.28
N MET A 145 -6.13 -3.61 9.19
CA MET A 145 -4.86 -3.05 8.70
C MET A 145 -4.69 -1.57 9.08
N ASN A 146 -5.33 -1.14 10.16
CA ASN A 146 -5.29 0.24 10.62
C ASN A 146 -3.99 0.51 11.39
N GLU A 147 -2.86 0.61 10.69
CA GLU A 147 -1.58 1.05 11.27
C GLU A 147 -0.80 1.99 10.33
N VAL A 148 -1.49 2.83 9.55
CA VAL A 148 -0.87 4.07 9.06
C VAL A 148 -1.59 5.22 9.76
N PRO A 149 -0.92 5.96 10.67
CA PRO A 149 -1.45 7.20 11.21
C PRO A 149 -1.82 8.10 10.03
N GLN A 150 -3.12 8.31 9.84
CA GLN A 150 -3.63 9.31 8.91
C GLN A 150 -3.39 10.65 9.58
N ASP A 151 -2.19 11.23 9.46
CA ASP A 151 -2.06 12.64 9.81
C ASP A 151 -2.97 13.45 8.87
N PRO A 152 -3.63 14.50 9.37
CA PRO A 152 -4.50 15.34 8.56
C PRO A 152 -3.75 15.85 7.32
N ILE A 153 -4.41 15.73 6.17
CA ILE A 153 -3.96 16.27 4.89
C ILE A 153 -3.90 17.79 5.04
N ILE A 154 -2.71 18.35 5.21
CA ILE A 154 -2.50 19.80 5.08
C ILE A 154 -2.27 20.06 3.59
N ASP A 155 -3.34 20.41 2.88
CA ASP A 155 -3.26 21.04 1.56
C ASP A 155 -2.72 22.47 1.75
N GLU A 156 -1.40 22.63 1.76
CA GLU A 156 -0.77 23.94 1.51
C GLU A 156 0.08 23.86 0.24
N TYR A 157 -0.59 23.90 -0.90
CA TYR A 157 -0.01 24.42 -2.13
C TYR A 157 -0.43 25.89 -2.26
N LYS A 158 0.36 26.80 -1.68
CA LYS A 158 0.37 28.19 -2.13
C LYS A 158 1.36 28.29 -3.28
N ASP A 159 0.81 28.40 -4.49
CA ASP A 159 1.53 28.88 -5.67
C ASP A 159 2.27 30.17 -5.31
N SER A 160 3.60 30.08 -5.24
CA SER A 160 4.46 31.26 -5.27
C SER A 160 4.73 31.57 -6.73
N THR A 161 3.81 32.30 -7.37
CA THR A 161 4.11 32.96 -8.64
C THR A 161 5.28 33.92 -8.43
N PRO A 162 6.38 33.84 -9.20
CA PRO A 162 7.42 34.86 -9.15
C PRO A 162 6.87 36.15 -9.78
N SER A 163 6.58 37.13 -8.94
CA SER A 163 6.22 38.49 -9.35
C SER A 163 7.39 39.08 -10.16
N THR A 164 7.24 39.06 -11.48
CA THR A 164 8.21 39.66 -12.41
C THR A 164 7.95 41.17 -12.44
N GLY A 165 8.49 41.88 -11.46
CA GLY A 165 8.48 43.34 -11.42
C GLY A 165 9.56 43.93 -12.32
N ARG A 166 9.29 44.04 -13.63
CA ARG A 166 10.04 44.96 -14.51
C ARG A 166 9.75 46.40 -14.07
N LYS A 167 10.74 47.10 -13.53
CA LYS A 167 10.70 48.57 -13.40
C LYS A 167 11.03 49.18 -14.77
N ILE A 168 10.02 49.73 -15.44
CA ILE A 168 10.19 50.75 -16.47
C ILE A 168 9.78 52.07 -15.82
N ILE A 169 10.66 53.06 -15.82
CA ILE A 169 10.30 54.45 -15.52
C ILE A 169 10.87 55.30 -16.65
N PHE A 170 10.02 56.17 -17.20
CA PHE A 170 10.28 57.16 -18.25
C PHE A 170 11.08 58.35 -17.71
#